data_AF-A0A3D5KBP2-F1
#
_entry.id   AF-A0A3D5KBP2-F1
#
_cell.length_a   1.000
_cell.length_b   1.000
_cell.length_c   1.000
_cell.angle_alpha   90.00
_cell.angle_beta   90.00
_cell.angle_gamma   90.00
#
_symmetry.space_group_name_H-M   'P 1'
#
loop_
_entity.id
_entity.type
_entity.pdbx_description
1 polymer ?
#
loop_
_entity_poly.entity_id
_entity_poly.type
_entity_poly.pdbx_seq_one_letter_code
_entity_poly.pdbx_strand_id
1 'polypeptide(L)' 'MEDFIGEDSVFELGKNKISTIKTPGHSPGGVCFYADSILFSGDTLFHRSIGRTDFFAGDHGTLIN' A
#
# COMPACT_ATOMS: atom_id res chain seq x y z
N MET A 1 17.45 3.10 -15.41
CA MET A 1 17.31 3.28 -13.96
C MET A 1 15.85 3.01 -13.68
N GLU A 2 15.53 1.97 -12.90
CA GLU A 2 14.15 1.77 -12.46
C GLU A 2 13.90 2.75 -11.33
N ASP A 3 12.91 3.63 -11.49
CA ASP A 3 12.50 4.56 -10.45
C ASP A 3 11.64 3.81 -9.44
N PHE A 4 12.15 3.63 -8.22
CA PHE A 4 11.42 2.98 -7.14
C PHE A 4 10.53 3.98 -6.40
N ILE A 5 9.39 3.49 -5.90
CA ILE A 5 8.53 4.25 -4.99
C ILE A 5 9.18 4.23 -3.60
N GLY A 6 9.57 5.41 -3.12
CA GLY A 6 10.13 5.61 -1.78
C GLY A 6 9.06 5.81 -0.70
N GLU A 7 9.51 5.92 0.55
CA GLU A 7 8.66 6.37 1.66
C GLU A 7 8.11 7.77 1.37
N ASP A 8 6.83 7.98 1.69
CA ASP A 8 6.13 9.26 1.58
C ASP A 8 6.22 9.91 0.18
N SER A 9 6.31 9.08 -0.85
CA SER A 9 6.32 9.55 -2.24
C SER A 9 4.99 10.24 -2.56
N VAL A 10 5.09 11.41 -3.18
CA VAL A 10 3.94 12.14 -3.69
C VAL A 10 4.08 12.29 -5.20
N PHE A 11 3.05 11.86 -5.93
CA PHE A 11 2.98 11.96 -7.38
C PHE A 11 1.88 12.93 -7.79
N GLU A 12 2.11 13.64 -8.88
CA GLU A 12 1.10 14.50 -9.48
C GLU A 12 0.49 13.79 -10.70
N LEU A 13 -0.83 13.66 -10.70
CA LEU A 13 -1.59 13.17 -11.85
C LEU A 13 -2.60 14.24 -12.25
N GLY A 14 -2.22 15.09 -13.20
CA GLY A 14 -3.00 16.29 -13.54
C GLY A 14 -3.02 17.26 -12.36
N LYS A 15 -4.20 17.45 -11.75
CA LYS A 15 -4.38 18.33 -10.57
C LYS A 15 -4.37 17.56 -9.24
N ASN A 16 -4.38 16.23 -9.31
CA ASN A 16 -4.50 15.39 -8.13
C ASN A 16 -3.11 15.09 -7.57
N LYS A 17 -3.01 15.15 -6.24
CA LYS A 17 -1.82 14.70 -5.51
C LYS A 17 -2.08 13.31 -4.94
N ILE A 18 -1.27 12.35 -5.35
CA ILE A 18 -1.34 10.98 -4.89
C ILE A 18 -0.21 10.77 -3.89
N SER A 19 -0.56 10.51 -2.65
CA SER A 19 0.39 10.17 -1.58
C SER A 19 0.49 8.66 -1.41
N THR A 20 1.69 8.15 -1.11
CA THR A 20 1.90 6.75 -0.77
C THR A 20 1.90 6.53 0.72
N ILE A 21 1.33 5.40 1.13
CA ILE A 21 1.34 4.92 2.51
C ILE A 21 1.87 3.49 2.46
N LYS A 22 3.03 3.24 3.07
CA LYS A 22 3.53 1.86 3.17
C LYS A 22 2.61 1.04 4.06
N THR A 23 2.27 -0.16 3.61
CA THR A 23 1.40 -1.09 4.31
C THR A 23 1.92 -2.51 4.12
N PRO A 24 3.10 -2.84 4.70
CA PRO A 24 3.66 -4.17 4.60
C PRO A 24 2.78 -5.20 5.33
N GLY A 25 2.91 -6.46 4.97
CA GLY A 25 2.24 -7.56 5.67
C GLY A 25 1.67 -8.59 4.70
N HIS A 26 0.79 -8.18 3.77
CA HIS A 26 0.42 -9.05 2.64
C HIS A 26 1.66 -9.39 1.80
N SER A 27 2.48 -8.38 1.52
CA SER A 27 3.82 -8.50 0.97
C SER A 27 4.74 -7.45 1.61
N PRO A 28 6.08 -7.61 1.54
CA PRO A 28 7.01 -6.62 2.08
C PRO A 28 6.92 -5.24 1.40
N GLY A 29 6.55 -5.23 0.11
CA GLY A 29 6.43 -4.02 -0.70
C GLY A 29 5.02 -3.43 -0.77
N GLY A 30 4.10 -3.85 0.10
CA GLY A 30 2.73 -3.35 0.12
C GLY A 30 2.68 -1.82 0.29
N VAL A 31 1.90 -1.17 -0.56
CA VAL A 31 1.67 0.29 -0.54
C VAL A 31 0.21 0.57 -0.87
N CYS A 32 -0.39 1.51 -0.13
CA CYS A 32 -1.65 2.13 -0.49
C CYS A 32 -1.40 3.48 -1.17
N PHE A 33 -2.27 3.85 -2.11
CA PHE A 33 -2.27 5.17 -2.73
C PHE A 33 -3.48 5.96 -2.26
N TYR A 34 -3.24 7.14 -1.72
CA TYR A 34 -4.28 8.02 -1.19
C TYR A 34 -4.35 9.32 -1.99
N ALA A 35 -5.54 9.62 -2.51
CA ALA A 35 -5.86 10.85 -3.22
C ALA A 35 -7.34 11.20 -3.03
N ASP A 36 -7.65 12.47 -2.79
CA ASP A 36 -9.02 13.00 -2.76
C ASP A 36 -10.01 12.20 -1.89
N SER A 37 -9.58 11.79 -0.69
CA SER A 37 -10.35 10.96 0.25
C SER A 37 -10.67 9.54 -0.24
N ILE A 38 -10.03 9.09 -1.32
CA ILE A 38 -10.09 7.73 -1.85
C ILE A 38 -8.78 7.02 -1.54
N LEU A 39 -8.87 5.79 -1.02
CA LEU A 39 -7.73 4.93 -0.74
C LEU A 39 -7.77 3.72 -1.68
N PHE A 40 -6.73 3.58 -2.50
CA PHE A 40 -6.45 2.35 -3.22
C PHE A 40 -5.59 1.47 -2.32
N SER A 41 -6.22 0.52 -1.64
CA SER A 41 -5.61 -0.28 -0.58
C SER A 41 -4.81 -1.49 -1.08
N GLY A 42 -4.92 -1.86 -2.36
CA GLY A 42 -4.40 -3.13 -2.85
C GLY A 42 -4.93 -4.29 -2.02
N ASP A 43 -4.05 -5.22 -1.66
CA ASP A 43 -4.38 -6.38 -0.82
C ASP A 43 -4.21 -6.12 0.68
N THR A 44 -3.94 -4.87 1.10
CA THR A 44 -3.85 -4.52 2.52
C THR A 44 -5.22 -4.63 3.21
N LEU A 45 -6.25 -4.07 2.58
CA LEU A 45 -7.59 -4.00 3.13
C LEU A 45 -8.64 -4.23 2.05
N PHE A 46 -9.54 -5.15 2.33
CA PHE A 46 -10.77 -5.40 1.59
C PHE A 46 -11.99 -5.06 2.45
N HIS A 47 -13.18 -5.06 1.85
CA HIS A 47 -14.40 -4.92 2.62
C HIS A 47 -14.56 -6.11 3.59
N ARG A 48 -14.33 -5.85 4.88
CA ARG A 48 -14.42 -6.83 5.98
C ARG A 48 -13.38 -7.96 5.93
N SER A 49 -12.27 -7.78 5.22
CA SER A 49 -11.16 -8.74 5.21
C SER A 49 -9.83 -8.06 4.86
N ILE A 50 -8.76 -8.84 4.84
CA ILE A 50 -7.40 -8.44 4.48
C ILE A 50 -6.81 -9.47 3.52
N GLY A 51 -5.75 -9.10 2.80
CA GLY A 51 -5.00 -10.04 1.97
C GLY A 51 -4.36 -11.15 2.78
N ARG A 52 -4.11 -12.28 2.11
CA ARG A 52 -3.42 -13.43 2.71
C ARG A 52 -1.97 -13.07 3.07
N THR A 53 -1.39 -13.77 4.04
CA THR A 53 -0.03 -13.49 4.54
C THR A 53 0.82 -14.76 4.66
N ASP A 54 0.40 -15.86 4.04
CA ASP A 54 0.98 -17.20 4.18
C ASP A 54 1.96 -17.58 3.07
N PHE A 55 2.17 -16.70 2.09
CA PHE A 55 3.22 -16.85 1.08
C PHE A 55 4.56 -16.25 1.55
N PHE A 56 5.62 -16.49 0.78
CA PHE A 56 6.96 -16.00 1.08
C PHE A 56 6.97 -14.50 1.42
N ALA A 57 7.55 -14.18 2.58
CA ALA A 57 7.67 -12.84 3.14
C ALA A 57 6.36 -12.10 3.46
N GLY A 58 5.21 -12.78 3.40
CA GLY A 58 4.00 -12.31 4.07
C GLY A 58 4.10 -12.45 5.59
N ASP A 59 3.54 -11.51 6.33
CA ASP A 59 3.53 -11.49 7.79
C ASP A 59 2.20 -10.92 8.34
N HIS A 60 1.44 -11.76 9.04
CA HIS A 60 0.13 -11.38 9.57
C HIS A 60 0.24 -10.32 10.68
N GLY A 61 1.24 -10.43 11.55
CA GLY A 61 1.43 -9.49 12.66
C GLY A 61 1.69 -8.07 12.16
N THR A 62 2.49 -7.95 11.11
CA THR A 62 2.80 -6.69 10.43
C THR A 62 1.56 -6.11 9.77
N LEU A 63 0.69 -6.94 9.16
CA LEU A 63 -0.51 -6.47 8.46
C LEU A 63 -1.58 -5.87 9.38
N ILE A 64 -1.63 -6.28 10.65
CA ILE A 64 -2.71 -5.92 11.60
C ILE A 64 -2.28 -4.94 12.71
N ASN A 65 -1.03 -4.46 12.69
CA ASN A 65 -0.45 -3.61 13.75
C ASN A 65 -0.59 -2.12 13.47
#